data_AF-A0A937ZSV5-F1
#
_entry.id   AF-A0A937ZSV5-F1
#
_cell.length_a   1.000
_cell.length_b   1.000
_cell.length_c   1.000
_cell.angle_alpha   90.00
_cell.angle_beta   90.00
_cell.angle_gamma   90.00
#
_symmetry.space_group_name_H-M   'P 1'
#
loop_
_entity.id
_entity.type
_entity.pdbx_description
1 polymer ?
#
loop_
_entity_poly.entity_id
_entity_poly.type
_entity_poly.pdbx_seq_one_letter_code
_entity_poly.pdbx_strand_id
1 'polypeptide(L)'
;MTHARTIAAISLLSAGALTAAPALAAEIQIAVENPVVELTMIEVAQSPPDTASVVAGVQVRAPTASEALKKNAEQMDRVIGRLRQLGIAREDVQTANFSLNAQYQHRNDGQQLQFMGYEASNSVNVTLRKLNKVGETLDALVAAGANNLYGPNFTLEKDADAGAAARNAAFARAQ
;
A
#
# COMPACT_ATOMS: atom_id res chain seq x y z
N MET A 1 33.02 91.21 20.82
CA MET A 1 33.86 92.15 20.05
C MET A 1 34.91 91.30 19.37
N THR A 2 35.03 91.11 18.05
CA THR A 2 34.64 91.91 16.88
C THR A 2 34.86 91.02 15.63
N HIS A 3 34.13 91.31 14.55
CA HIS A 3 34.07 90.73 13.19
C HIS A 3 35.23 89.88 12.61
N ALA A 4 34.88 88.93 11.72
CA ALA A 4 35.35 88.80 10.31
C ALA A 4 34.92 87.42 9.75
N ARG A 5 34.10 87.31 8.69
CA ARG A 5 34.30 87.59 7.24
C ARG A 5 35.32 86.67 6.53
N THR A 6 34.77 85.71 5.78
CA THR A 6 34.97 85.38 4.34
C THR A 6 36.40 85.26 3.73
N ILE A 7 36.50 84.37 2.72
CA ILE A 7 37.56 84.17 1.68
C ILE A 7 38.57 83.08 2.13
N ALA A 8 39.05 82.08 1.37
CA ALA A 8 39.29 81.92 -0.07
C ALA A 8 39.41 80.43 -0.47
N ALA A 9 39.35 80.20 -1.78
CA ALA A 9 39.64 78.97 -2.51
C ALA A 9 41.09 78.46 -2.38
N ILE A 10 41.31 77.16 -2.59
CA ILE A 10 42.58 76.54 -3.03
C ILE A 10 42.27 75.34 -3.96
N SER A 11 43.21 75.13 -4.87
CA SER A 11 43.15 74.55 -6.21
C SER A 11 43.59 73.07 -6.30
N LEU A 12 43.23 72.43 -7.44
CA LEU A 12 43.94 71.35 -8.19
C LEU A 12 44.64 70.19 -7.45
N LEU A 13 44.30 68.92 -7.80
CA LEU A 13 45.20 67.96 -8.50
C LEU A 13 44.56 66.57 -8.76
N SER A 14 44.62 66.16 -10.03
CA SER A 14 44.83 64.84 -10.68
C SER A 14 44.65 63.46 -10.00
N ALA A 15 44.06 62.57 -10.81
CA ALA A 15 44.38 61.14 -11.05
C ALA A 15 43.78 60.02 -10.16
N GLY A 16 43.17 59.02 -10.81
CA GLY A 16 43.25 57.62 -10.35
C GLY A 16 41.97 56.77 -10.36
N ALA A 17 41.98 55.77 -11.24
CA ALA A 17 41.33 54.45 -11.14
C ALA A 17 39.79 54.34 -11.18
N LEU A 18 39.32 53.79 -12.30
CA LEU A 18 38.03 53.12 -12.46
C LEU A 18 38.07 51.82 -11.61
N THR A 19 37.53 51.82 -10.40
CA THR A 19 37.32 50.59 -9.62
C THR A 19 35.92 50.06 -9.88
N ALA A 20 35.85 48.91 -10.55
CA ALA A 20 34.62 48.13 -10.67
C ALA A 20 34.21 47.67 -9.26
N ALA A 21 33.09 48.20 -8.76
CA ALA A 21 32.50 47.74 -7.50
C ALA A 21 31.95 46.32 -7.69
N PRO A 22 32.19 45.38 -6.74
CA PRO A 22 31.56 44.07 -6.81
C PRO A 22 30.07 44.25 -6.56
N ALA A 23 29.24 43.69 -7.43
CA ALA A 23 27.82 43.57 -7.19
C ALA A 23 27.63 42.58 -6.03
N LEU A 24 27.37 43.09 -4.82
CA LEU A 24 26.85 42.28 -3.74
C LEU A 24 25.47 41.78 -4.15
N ALA A 25 25.35 40.47 -4.37
CA ALA A 25 24.06 39.82 -4.49
C ALA A 25 23.30 40.06 -3.18
N ALA A 26 22.17 40.75 -3.25
CA ALA A 26 21.27 40.90 -2.12
C ALA A 26 20.72 39.52 -1.77
N GLU A 27 21.18 38.95 -0.65
CA GLU A 27 20.55 37.80 -0.05
C GLU A 27 19.21 38.27 0.52
N ILE A 28 18.11 37.88 -0.14
CA ILE A 28 16.76 38.15 0.34
C ILE A 28 16.54 37.27 1.58
N GLN A 29 16.89 37.79 2.75
CA GLN A 29 16.44 37.22 4.00
C GLN A 29 14.97 37.57 4.18
N ILE A 30 14.11 36.56 4.03
CA ILE A 30 12.69 36.66 4.38
C ILE A 30 12.62 36.81 5.91
N ALA A 31 12.64 38.05 6.38
CA ALA A 31 12.32 38.34 7.77
C ALA A 31 10.84 38.04 7.97
N VAL A 32 10.53 36.96 8.69
CA VAL A 32 9.16 36.60 9.05
C VAL A 32 8.67 37.63 10.07
N GLU A 33 7.88 38.59 9.61
CA GLU A 33 7.48 39.79 10.36
C GLU A 33 6.35 39.54 11.38
N ASN A 34 5.84 38.30 11.50
CA ASN A 34 4.76 37.92 12.42
C ASN A 34 5.12 36.66 13.23
N PRO A 35 4.63 36.51 14.48
CA PRO A 35 4.85 35.27 15.24
C PRO A 35 4.24 34.07 14.51
N VAL A 36 5.05 33.06 14.21
CA VAL A 36 4.60 31.79 13.62
C VAL A 36 4.23 30.84 14.74
N VAL A 37 2.97 30.38 14.76
CA VAL A 37 2.53 29.29 15.62
C VAL A 37 2.57 28.01 14.80
N GLU A 38 3.50 27.12 15.14
CA GLU A 38 3.59 25.79 14.54
C GLU A 38 2.76 24.82 15.40
N LEU A 39 1.66 24.31 14.83
CA LEU A 39 0.78 23.34 15.47
C LEU A 39 0.84 22.01 14.70
N THR A 40 1.35 20.97 15.34
CA THR A 40 1.28 19.60 14.83
C THR A 40 0.20 18.84 15.60
N MET A 41 -0.82 18.36 14.90
CA MET A 41 -1.85 17.51 15.49
C MET A 41 -1.90 16.15 14.80
N ILE A 42 -2.05 15.11 15.61
CA ILE A 42 -2.17 13.72 15.18
C ILE A 42 -3.53 13.23 15.66
N GLU A 43 -4.36 12.77 14.74
CA GLU A 43 -5.68 12.19 15.01
C GLU A 43 -5.72 10.76 14.46
N VAL A 44 -6.29 9.84 15.23
CA VAL A 44 -6.44 8.43 14.86
C VAL A 44 -7.93 8.12 14.78
N ALA A 45 -8.44 7.91 13.58
CA ALA A 45 -9.81 7.44 13.37
C ALA A 45 -9.82 5.90 13.35
N GLN A 46 -10.59 5.28 14.25
CA GLN A 46 -10.83 3.83 14.24
C GLN A 46 -12.23 3.57 13.70
N SER A 47 -12.35 2.74 12.68
CA SER A 47 -13.62 2.29 12.11
C SER A 47 -13.66 0.76 12.10
N PRO A 48 -14.79 0.12 12.45
CA PRO A 48 -14.93 -1.32 12.27
C PRO A 48 -14.78 -1.67 10.78
N PRO A 49 -14.09 -2.77 10.44
CA PRO A 49 -13.96 -3.22 9.07
C PRO A 49 -15.34 -3.51 8.47
N ASP A 50 -15.50 -3.27 7.17
CA ASP A 50 -16.74 -3.51 6.43
C ASP A 50 -16.63 -4.71 5.47
N THR A 51 -15.41 -5.16 5.22
CA THR A 51 -15.10 -6.23 4.27
C THR A 51 -14.05 -7.18 4.84
N ALA A 52 -14.05 -8.41 4.34
CA ALA A 52 -13.01 -9.40 4.61
C ALA A 52 -12.52 -10.00 3.29
N SER A 53 -11.22 -10.08 3.11
CA SER A 53 -10.59 -10.79 2.01
C SER A 53 -10.14 -12.17 2.46
N VAL A 54 -10.45 -13.19 1.66
CA VAL A 54 -10.04 -14.58 1.87
C VAL A 54 -9.41 -15.10 0.59
N VAL A 55 -8.24 -15.72 0.70
CA VAL A 55 -7.68 -16.53 -0.39
C VAL A 55 -8.22 -17.94 -0.22
N ALA A 56 -8.94 -18.45 -1.22
CA ALA A 56 -9.42 -19.82 -1.25
C ALA A 56 -8.83 -20.55 -2.44
N GLY A 57 -8.22 -21.70 -2.20
CA GLY A 57 -7.51 -22.45 -3.20
C GLY A 57 -7.59 -23.95 -3.01
N VAL A 58 -7.21 -24.62 -4.10
CA VAL A 58 -7.14 -26.05 -4.24
C VAL A 58 -5.73 -26.41 -4.65
N GLN A 59 -5.14 -27.37 -3.94
CA GLN A 59 -3.86 -27.99 -4.26
C GLN A 59 -4.06 -29.50 -4.44
N VAL A 60 -3.65 -30.03 -5.59
CA VAL A 60 -3.80 -31.45 -5.93
C VAL A 60 -2.47 -32.01 -6.39
N ARG A 61 -2.15 -33.22 -5.90
CA ARG A 61 -1.02 -34.02 -6.40
C ARG A 61 -1.50 -35.16 -7.27
N ALA A 62 -0.79 -35.43 -8.36
CA ALA A 62 -1.02 -36.61 -9.19
C ALA A 62 0.30 -37.10 -9.83
N PRO A 63 0.36 -38.38 -10.26
CA PRO A 63 1.55 -38.92 -10.92
C PRO A 63 1.92 -38.18 -12.22
N THR A 64 0.93 -37.62 -12.92
CA THR A 64 1.13 -36.86 -14.17
C THR A 64 0.65 -35.42 -14.04
N ALA A 65 1.30 -34.52 -14.78
CA ALA A 65 0.90 -33.11 -14.87
C ALA A 65 -0.56 -32.96 -15.33
N SER A 66 -0.95 -33.64 -16.40
CA SER A 66 -2.30 -33.55 -16.98
C SER A 66 -3.39 -33.99 -16.00
N GLU A 67 -3.13 -35.04 -15.22
CA GLU A 67 -4.07 -35.51 -14.20
C GLU A 67 -4.17 -34.51 -13.03
N ALA A 68 -3.05 -33.95 -12.57
CA ALA A 68 -3.03 -32.93 -11.52
C ALA A 68 -3.85 -31.70 -11.95
N LEU A 69 -3.64 -31.23 -13.18
CA LEU A 69 -4.37 -30.09 -13.75
C LEU A 69 -5.87 -30.36 -13.86
N LYS A 70 -6.26 -31.51 -14.42
CA LYS A 70 -7.67 -31.85 -14.58
C LYS A 70 -8.40 -31.92 -13.23
N LYS A 71 -7.83 -32.63 -12.26
CA LYS A 71 -8.41 -32.77 -10.92
C LYS A 71 -8.48 -31.42 -10.19
N ASN A 72 -7.45 -30.59 -10.35
CA ASN A 72 -7.43 -29.25 -9.77
C ASN A 72 -8.54 -28.36 -10.36
N ALA A 73 -8.71 -28.36 -11.69
CA ALA A 73 -9.77 -27.60 -12.35
C ALA A 73 -11.16 -28.06 -11.89
N GLU A 74 -11.43 -29.36 -11.87
CA GLU A 74 -12.71 -29.92 -11.42
C GLU A 74 -13.03 -29.55 -9.95
N GLN A 75 -12.03 -29.55 -9.07
CA GLN A 75 -12.19 -29.12 -7.68
C GLN A 75 -12.40 -27.61 -7.57
N MET A 76 -11.65 -26.82 -8.33
CA MET A 76 -11.78 -25.36 -8.32
C MET A 76 -13.15 -24.90 -8.85
N ASP A 77 -13.69 -25.58 -9.87
CA ASP A 77 -15.03 -25.33 -10.38
C ASP A 77 -16.10 -25.55 -9.31
N ARG A 78 -15.93 -26.58 -8.46
CA ARG A 78 -16.83 -26.80 -7.31
C ARG A 78 -16.73 -25.67 -6.28
N VAL A 79 -15.51 -25.21 -5.97
CA VAL A 79 -15.28 -24.09 -5.05
C VAL A 79 -15.95 -22.81 -5.58
N ILE A 80 -15.73 -22.46 -6.85
CA ILE A 80 -16.35 -21.30 -7.49
C ILE A 80 -17.88 -21.45 -7.55
N GLY A 81 -18.37 -22.65 -7.87
CA GLY A 81 -19.80 -22.96 -7.85
C GLY A 81 -20.41 -22.75 -6.47
N ARG A 82 -19.70 -23.14 -5.40
CA ARG A 82 -20.15 -22.93 -4.03
C ARG A 82 -20.17 -21.46 -3.62
N LEU A 83 -19.14 -20.69 -3.98
CA LEU A 83 -19.11 -19.23 -3.76
C LEU A 83 -20.34 -18.55 -4.37
N ARG A 84 -20.71 -18.93 -5.60
CA ARG A 84 -21.91 -18.41 -6.29
C ARG A 84 -23.20 -18.79 -5.55
N GLN A 85 -23.32 -20.01 -5.04
CA GLN A 85 -24.49 -20.45 -4.27
C GLN A 85 -24.64 -19.69 -2.94
N LEU A 86 -23.53 -19.27 -2.34
CA LEU A 86 -23.52 -18.44 -1.13
C LEU A 86 -23.88 -16.97 -1.41
N GLY A 87 -24.12 -16.62 -2.68
CA GLY A 87 -24.50 -15.28 -3.11
C GLY A 87 -23.32 -14.31 -3.21
N ILE A 88 -22.09 -14.82 -3.34
CA ILE A 88 -20.91 -14.00 -3.61
C ILE A 88 -20.92 -13.65 -5.09
N ALA A 89 -20.79 -12.36 -5.37
CA ALA A 89 -20.86 -11.84 -6.73
C ALA A 89 -19.60 -12.24 -7.52
N ARG A 90 -19.70 -12.28 -8.85
CA ARG A 90 -18.57 -12.73 -9.68
C ARG A 90 -17.41 -11.74 -9.61
N GLU A 91 -17.73 -10.46 -9.50
CA GLU A 91 -16.79 -9.35 -9.33
C GLU A 91 -16.01 -9.43 -8.00
N ASP A 92 -16.58 -10.06 -6.98
CA ASP A 92 -15.96 -10.29 -5.68
C ASP A 92 -15.07 -11.56 -5.67
N VAL A 93 -14.98 -12.29 -6.79
CA VAL A 93 -14.11 -13.47 -6.95
C VAL A 93 -13.09 -13.21 -8.05
N GLN A 94 -11.83 -13.03 -7.66
CA GLN A 94 -10.72 -12.76 -8.58
C GLN A 94 -9.73 -13.93 -8.56
N THR A 95 -9.34 -14.44 -9.73
CA THR A 95 -8.27 -15.44 -9.81
C THR A 95 -6.97 -14.85 -9.30
N ALA A 96 -6.39 -15.45 -8.26
CA ALA A 96 -5.19 -14.93 -7.60
C ALA A 96 -3.92 -15.55 -8.18
N ASN A 97 -3.87 -16.89 -8.26
CA ASN A 97 -2.65 -17.57 -8.69
C ASN A 97 -2.94 -18.99 -9.19
N PHE A 98 -2.15 -19.45 -10.17
CA PHE A 98 -2.13 -20.83 -10.65
C PHE A 98 -0.70 -21.28 -10.89
N SER A 99 -0.35 -22.48 -10.44
CA SER A 99 0.99 -23.05 -10.61
C SER A 99 0.96 -24.57 -10.74
N LEU A 100 1.96 -25.12 -11.41
CA LEU A 100 2.17 -26.56 -11.54
C LEU A 100 3.66 -26.84 -11.33
N ASN A 101 3.98 -27.65 -10.34
CA ASN A 101 5.37 -27.95 -9.99
C ASN A 101 5.59 -29.46 -9.84
N ALA A 102 6.75 -29.95 -10.31
CA ALA A 102 7.20 -31.30 -10.01
C ALA A 102 7.64 -31.38 -8.54
N GLN A 103 7.22 -32.43 -7.85
CA GLN A 103 7.54 -32.66 -6.45
C GLN A 103 8.62 -33.74 -6.33
N TYR A 104 9.62 -33.47 -5.49
CA TYR A 104 10.71 -34.39 -5.21
C TYR A 104 10.86 -34.53 -3.70
N GLN A 105 11.14 -35.75 -3.24
CA GLN A 105 11.45 -36.03 -1.84
C GLN A 105 12.90 -36.49 -1.72
N HIS A 106 13.62 -35.99 -0.71
CA HIS A 106 14.93 -36.51 -0.36
C HIS A 106 14.76 -37.86 0.32
N ARG A 107 15.43 -38.88 -0.19
CA ARG A 107 15.47 -40.19 0.47
C ARG A 107 16.34 -40.11 1.73
N ASN A 108 16.02 -40.90 2.77
CA ASN A 108 16.67 -40.86 4.10
C ASN A 108 18.20 -41.12 4.07
N ASP A 109 18.73 -41.65 2.98
CA ASP A 109 20.17 -41.83 2.77
C ASP A 109 20.87 -40.58 2.22
N GLY A 110 20.13 -39.49 1.95
CA GLY A 110 20.67 -38.21 1.50
C GLY A 110 21.23 -38.18 0.08
N GLN A 111 21.16 -39.30 -0.65
CA GLN A 111 21.91 -39.48 -1.90
C GLN A 111 21.05 -39.34 -3.16
N GLN A 112 19.71 -39.43 -3.06
CA GLN A 112 18.87 -39.38 -4.26
C GLN A 112 17.52 -38.68 -4.04
N LEU A 113 17.19 -37.75 -4.95
CA LEU A 113 15.87 -37.16 -5.08
C LEU A 113 14.92 -38.17 -5.74
N GLN A 114 13.86 -38.54 -5.04
CA GLN A 114 12.80 -39.38 -5.58
C GLN A 114 11.67 -38.49 -6.12
N PHE A 115 11.31 -38.67 -7.39
CA PHE A 115 10.16 -38.00 -7.98
C PHE A 115 8.85 -38.51 -7.36
N MET A 116 8.01 -37.57 -6.89
CA MET A 116 6.76 -37.85 -6.18
C MET A 116 5.50 -37.56 -7.01
N GLY A 117 5.66 -36.98 -8.20
CA GLY A 117 4.55 -36.55 -9.06
C GLY A 117 4.54 -35.05 -9.28
N TYR A 118 3.41 -34.56 -9.76
CA TYR A 118 3.16 -33.14 -9.99
C TYR A 118 2.13 -32.62 -9.01
N GLU A 119 2.32 -31.38 -8.58
CA GLU A 119 1.39 -30.65 -7.73
C GLU A 119 0.87 -29.43 -8.49
N ALA A 120 -0.43 -29.40 -8.71
CA ALA A 120 -1.14 -28.25 -9.26
C ALA A 120 -1.78 -27.47 -8.11
N SER A 121 -1.60 -26.15 -8.10
CA SER A 121 -2.20 -25.23 -7.13
C SER A 121 -2.95 -24.13 -7.88
N ASN A 122 -4.16 -23.83 -7.43
CA ASN A 122 -5.01 -22.77 -7.96
C ASN A 122 -5.70 -22.06 -6.79
N SER A 123 -5.77 -20.74 -6.83
CA SER A 123 -6.36 -19.93 -5.77
C SER A 123 -7.11 -18.72 -6.34
N VAL A 124 -8.17 -18.33 -5.65
CA VAL A 124 -8.95 -17.13 -5.91
C VAL A 124 -8.96 -16.25 -4.65
N ASN A 125 -8.91 -14.94 -4.85
CA ASN A 125 -9.23 -13.94 -3.84
C ASN A 125 -10.74 -13.75 -3.82
N VAL A 126 -11.31 -13.79 -2.63
CA VAL A 126 -12.75 -13.64 -2.38
C VAL A 126 -12.96 -12.46 -1.44
N THR A 127 -13.73 -11.48 -1.89
CA THR A 127 -14.17 -10.35 -1.08
C THR A 127 -15.52 -10.66 -0.43
N LEU A 128 -15.57 -10.60 0.89
CA LEU A 128 -16.76 -10.88 1.69
C LEU A 128 -17.25 -9.58 2.34
N ARG A 129 -18.41 -9.09 1.88
CA ARG A 129 -19.09 -7.90 2.44
C ARG A 129 -20.01 -8.21 3.62
N LYS A 130 -20.35 -9.50 3.81
CA LYS A 130 -21.20 -10.00 4.90
C LYS A 130 -20.34 -10.64 5.97
N LEU A 131 -19.78 -9.83 6.86
CA LEU A 131 -18.82 -10.28 7.88
C LEU A 131 -19.40 -11.35 8.84
N ASN A 132 -20.70 -11.27 9.12
CA ASN A 132 -21.39 -12.28 9.95
C ASN A 132 -21.48 -13.67 9.30
N LYS A 133 -21.21 -13.79 7.99
CA LYS A 133 -21.25 -15.05 7.24
C LYS A 133 -19.88 -15.61 6.88
N VAL A 134 -18.80 -14.98 7.35
CA VAL A 134 -17.44 -15.40 7.00
C VAL A 134 -17.18 -16.84 7.44
N GLY A 135 -17.51 -17.20 8.68
CA GLY A 135 -17.34 -18.58 9.17
C GLY A 135 -18.09 -19.61 8.34
N GLU A 136 -19.39 -19.39 8.11
CA GLU A 136 -20.24 -20.26 7.25
C GLU A 136 -19.66 -20.40 5.83
N THR A 137 -19.12 -19.30 5.30
CA THR A 137 -18.50 -19.29 3.98
C THR A 137 -17.23 -20.13 3.95
N LEU A 138 -16.35 -19.99 4.95
CA LEU A 138 -15.12 -20.79 5.05
C LEU A 138 -15.43 -22.28 5.16
N ASP A 139 -16.38 -22.66 6.03
CA ASP A 139 -16.80 -24.07 6.18
C ASP A 139 -17.34 -24.64 4.87
N ALA A 140 -18.17 -23.85 4.17
CA ALA A 140 -18.72 -24.22 2.88
C ALA A 140 -17.64 -24.38 1.79
N LEU A 141 -16.56 -23.59 1.82
CA LEU A 141 -15.45 -23.71 0.88
C LEU A 141 -14.63 -24.97 1.13
N VAL A 142 -14.35 -25.29 2.40
CA VAL A 142 -13.69 -26.55 2.77
C VAL A 142 -14.52 -27.74 2.31
N ALA A 143 -15.84 -27.72 2.56
CA ALA A 143 -16.75 -28.77 2.10
C ALA A 143 -16.81 -28.91 0.57
N ALA A 144 -16.59 -27.82 -0.18
CA ALA A 144 -16.51 -27.84 -1.63
C ALA A 144 -15.18 -28.37 -2.19
N GLY A 145 -14.15 -28.50 -1.35
CA GLY A 145 -12.83 -29.03 -1.69
C GLY A 145 -11.70 -28.02 -1.63
N ALA A 146 -11.92 -26.80 -1.12
CA ALA A 146 -10.83 -25.87 -0.84
C ALA A 146 -9.96 -26.45 0.30
N ASN A 147 -8.66 -26.59 0.05
CA ASN A 147 -7.71 -27.15 1.00
C ASN A 147 -6.50 -26.24 1.25
N ASN A 148 -6.51 -25.06 0.63
CA ASN A 148 -5.53 -24.01 0.83
C ASN A 148 -6.28 -22.70 1.10
N LEU A 149 -6.33 -22.26 2.35
CA LEU A 149 -7.06 -21.08 2.77
C LEU A 149 -6.13 -20.12 3.50
N TYR A 150 -6.12 -18.84 3.10
CA TYR A 150 -5.42 -17.76 3.81
C TYR A 150 -6.38 -16.63 4.16
N GLY A 151 -6.17 -16.03 5.33
CA GLY A 151 -7.09 -15.04 5.91
C GLY A 151 -8.08 -15.68 6.91
N PRO A 152 -9.21 -15.02 7.21
CA PRO A 152 -9.68 -13.75 6.65
C PRO A 152 -8.83 -12.55 7.08
N ASN A 153 -8.55 -11.65 6.14
CA ASN A 153 -8.01 -10.32 6.45
C ASN A 153 -9.14 -9.29 6.40
N PHE A 154 -9.40 -8.61 7.50
CA PHE A 154 -10.47 -7.62 7.59
C PHE A 154 -9.98 -6.25 7.09
N THR A 155 -10.77 -5.63 6.22
CA THR A 155 -10.42 -4.39 5.53
C THR A 155 -11.57 -3.38 5.56
N LEU A 156 -11.24 -2.13 5.25
CA LEU A 156 -12.19 -1.07 4.94
C LEU A 156 -12.17 -0.87 3.42
N GLU A 157 -13.29 -1.08 2.74
CA GLU A 157 -13.38 -0.94 1.29
C GLU A 157 -13.22 0.52 0.84
N LYS A 158 -13.60 1.46 1.71
CA LYS A 158 -13.41 2.91 1.52
C LYS A 158 -12.50 3.52 2.58
N ASP A 159 -11.21 3.20 2.50
CA ASP A 159 -10.18 3.80 3.36
C ASP A 159 -10.07 5.33 3.17
N ALA A 160 -10.43 5.83 1.97
CA ALA A 160 -10.42 7.26 1.64
C ALA A 160 -11.39 8.11 2.48
N ASP A 161 -12.53 7.54 2.90
CA ASP A 161 -13.55 8.24 3.69
C ASP A 161 -13.12 8.30 5.17
N ALA A 162 -12.50 7.24 5.70
CA ALA A 162 -11.91 7.24 7.04
C ALA A 162 -10.74 8.24 7.15
N GLY A 163 -9.89 8.30 6.12
CA GLY A 163 -8.84 9.32 6.05
C GLY A 163 -9.37 10.75 5.95
N ALA A 164 -10.49 10.98 5.25
CA ALA A 164 -11.12 12.30 5.19
C ALA A 164 -11.75 12.70 6.52
N ALA A 165 -12.37 11.76 7.25
CA ALA A 165 -12.89 11.99 8.59
C ALA A 165 -11.77 12.34 9.59
N ALA A 166 -10.64 11.63 9.55
CA ALA A 166 -9.47 11.92 10.37
C ALA A 166 -8.89 13.32 10.06
N ARG A 167 -8.79 13.69 8.78
CA ARG A 167 -8.34 15.02 8.37
C ARG A 167 -9.30 16.11 8.86
N ASN A 168 -10.61 15.93 8.69
CA ASN A 168 -11.60 16.91 9.13
C ASN A 168 -11.62 17.07 10.66
N ALA A 169 -11.47 15.99 11.43
CA ALA A 169 -11.35 16.04 12.88
C ALA A 169 -10.10 16.82 13.32
N ALA A 170 -8.96 16.58 12.66
CA ALA A 170 -7.74 17.34 12.90
C ALA A 170 -7.93 18.84 12.62
N PHE A 171 -8.59 19.22 11.51
CA PHE A 171 -8.87 20.62 11.22
C PHE A 171 -9.88 21.27 12.18
N ALA A 172 -10.89 20.54 12.65
CA ALA A 172 -11.90 21.05 13.56
C ALA A 172 -11.37 21.34 14.97
N ARG A 173 -10.35 20.58 15.43
CA ARG A 173 -9.65 20.83 16.70
C ARG A 173 -8.53 21.88 16.61
N ALA A 174 -8.15 22.27 15.38
CA ALA A 174 -7.10 23.27 15.15
C ALA A 174 -7.60 24.70 15.34
N GLN A 175 -8.93 24.89 15.30
CA GLN A 175 -9.61 26.17 15.43
C GLN A 175 -9.83 26.57 16.89
#